data_AF-A0A9D4CMW0-F1
#
_entry.id   AF-A0A9D4CMW0-F1
#
_cell.length_a   1.000
_cell.length_b   1.000
_cell.length_c   1.000
_cell.angle_alpha   90.00
_cell.angle_beta   90.00
_cell.angle_gamma   90.00
#
_symmetry.space_group_name_H-M   'P 1'
#
loop_
_entity.id
_entity.type
_entity.pdbx_description
1 polymer ?
#
loop_
_entity_poly.entity_id
_entity_poly.type
_entity_poly.pdbx_seq_one_letter_code
_entity_poly.pdbx_strand_id
1 'polypeptide(L)' 'MMVTTPEKWDVVTRKSTGDVALAQLVKLLIIDEVHLLHDDRGAVIESLVARTLRQVWPVVAVFAINRFN' A
#
# COMPACT_ATOMS: atom_id res chain seq x y z
N MET A 1 13.64 -4.31 4.73
CA MET A 1 13.03 -3.96 3.43
C MET A 1 12.07 -5.09 3.06
N MET A 2 10.77 -4.81 2.97
CA MET A 2 9.76 -5.80 2.60
C MET A 2 9.27 -5.47 1.20
N VAL A 3 9.30 -6.45 0.30
CA VAL A 3 8.77 -6.32 -1.06
C VAL A 3 7.59 -7.28 -1.16
N THR A 4 6.43 -6.76 -1.54
CA THR A 4 5.19 -7.52 -1.61
C THR A 4 4.28 -6.94 -2.68
N THR A 5 3.38 -7.75 -3.23
CA THR A 5 2.34 -7.25 -4.13
C THR A 5 1.26 -6.51 -3.33
N PRO A 6 0.54 -5.55 -3.96
CA PRO A 6 -0.54 -4.81 -3.31
C PRO A 6 -1.65 -5.72 -2.76
N GLU A 7 -1.97 -6.83 -3.43
CA GLU A 7 -3.00 -7.78 -2.99
C GLU A 7 -2.59 -8.50 -1.70
N LYS A 8 -1.31 -8.88 -1.60
CA LYS A 8 -0.79 -9.52 -0.39
C LYS A 8 -0.74 -8.53 0.78
N TRP A 9 -0.39 -7.27 0.53
CA TRP A 9 -0.42 -6.21 1.55
C TRP A 9 -1.87 -5.87 1.98
N ASP A 10 -2.83 -5.93 1.06
CA ASP A 10 -4.25 -5.72 1.37
C ASP A 10 -4.76 -6.79 2.34
N VAL A 11 -4.38 -8.07 2.15
CA VAL A 11 -4.72 -9.14 3.10
C VAL A 11 -4.09 -8.92 4.48
N VAL A 12 -2.83 -8.50 4.53
CA VAL A 12 -2.09 -8.25 5.77
C VAL A 12 -2.72 -7.10 6.55
N THR A 13 -3.05 -5.99 5.87
CA THR A 13 -3.68 -4.83 6.50
C THR A 13 -5.15 -5.06 6.90
N ARG A 14 -5.82 -6.09 6.35
CA ARG A 14 -7.18 -6.50 6.76
C ARG A 14 -7.22 -7.39 8.00
N LYS A 15 -6.20 -8.22 8.26
CA LYS A 15 -6.18 -9.13 9.40
C LYS A 15 -5.80 -8.40 10.69
N SER A 16 -6.81 -8.11 11.51
CA SER A 16 -6.71 -7.22 12.68
C SER A 16 -5.94 -7.81 13.88
N THR A 17 -5.66 -9.11 13.90
CA THR A 17 -5.30 -9.81 15.16
C THR A 17 -3.81 -10.05 15.40
N GLY A 18 -2.91 -9.55 14.54
CA GLY A 18 -1.47 -9.68 14.80
C GLY A 18 -0.57 -8.81 13.92
N ASP A 19 -0.94 -8.62 12.65
CA ASP A 19 -0.11 -7.90 11.68
C ASP A 19 -0.31 -6.37 11.71
N VAL A 20 -1.26 -5.86 12.50
CA VAL A 20 -1.51 -4.42 12.66
C VAL A 20 -0.29 -3.72 13.23
N ALA A 21 0.43 -4.37 14.15
CA ALA A 21 1.67 -3.83 14.69
C ALA A 21 2.75 -3.68 13.60
N LEU A 22 2.81 -4.61 12.65
CA LEU A 22 3.73 -4.53 11.52
C LEU A 22 3.33 -3.38 10.58
N ALA A 23 2.03 -3.23 10.29
CA ALA A 23 1.51 -2.15 9.47
C ALA A 23 1.76 -0.77 10.09
N GLN A 24 1.68 -0.64 11.41
CA GLN A 24 1.97 0.61 12.14
C GLN A 24 3.46 1.00 12.11
N LEU A 25 4.37 0.04 11.91
CA LEU A 25 5.80 0.32 11.78
C LEU A 25 6.19 0.80 10.38
N VAL A 26 5.33 0.61 9.38
CA VAL A 26 5.59 1.04 8.00
C VAL A 26 5.41 2.56 7.90
N LYS A 27 6.51 3.29 7.71
CA LYS A 27 6.51 4.75 7.52
C LYS A 27 6.62 5.20 6.07
N LEU A 28 6.95 4.28 5.17
CA LEU A 28 7.18 4.51 3.75
C LEU A 28 6.51 3.41 2.96
N LEU A 29 5.63 3.80 2.03
CA LEU A 29 5.01 2.90 1.08
C LEU A 29 5.44 3.33 -0.33
N ILE A 30 6.01 2.42 -1.10
CA ILE A 30 6.38 2.68 -2.50
C ILE A 30 5.47 1.80 -3.35
N ILE A 31 4.80 2.44 -4.31
CA ILE A 31 3.95 1.77 -5.29
C ILE A 31 4.68 1.83 -6.62
N ASP A 32 5.24 0.69 -7.01
CA ASP A 32 5.78 0.49 -8.35
C ASP A 32 4.59 0.18 -9.27
N GLU A 33 4.58 0.72 -10.50
CA GLU A 33 3.50 0.52 -11.48
C GLU A 33 2.15 1.20 -11.18
N VAL A 34 2.19 2.51 -10.89
CA VAL A 34 0.98 3.35 -10.70
C VAL A 34 0.06 3.37 -11.94
N HIS A 35 0.55 3.00 -13.13
CA HIS A 35 -0.27 2.87 -14.33
C HIS A 35 -1.43 1.85 -14.17
N LEU A 36 -1.29 0.89 -13.25
CA LEU A 36 -2.32 -0.08 -12.90
C LEU A 36 -3.57 0.55 -12.24
N LEU A 37 -3.52 1.83 -11.85
CA LEU A 37 -4.72 2.56 -11.39
C LEU A 37 -5.79 2.69 -12.47
N HIS A 38 -5.41 2.66 -13.75
CA HIS A 38 -6.36 2.77 -14.86
C HIS A 38 -6.86 1.40 -15.36
N ASP A 39 -6.41 0.32 -14.72
CA ASP A 39 -6.79 -1.05 -15.04
C ASP A 39 -7.73 -1.60 -13.96
N ASP A 40 -8.30 -2.78 -14.16
CA ASP A 40 -9.26 -3.42 -13.23
C ASP A 40 -8.70 -3.61 -11.79
N ARG A 41 -7.37 -3.54 -11.66
CA ARG A 41 -6.62 -3.68 -10.40
C ARG A 41 -6.49 -2.36 -9.63
N GLY A 42 -6.86 -1.22 -10.21
CA GLY A 42 -6.72 0.09 -9.61
C GLY A 42 -7.50 0.27 -8.30
N ALA A 43 -8.71 -0.30 -8.24
CA ALA A 43 -9.56 -0.24 -7.04
C ALA A 43 -8.90 -0.87 -5.80
N VAL A 44 -8.05 -1.90 -5.98
CA VAL A 44 -7.30 -2.53 -4.88
C VAL A 44 -6.22 -1.58 -4.36
N ILE A 45 -5.50 -0.92 -5.26
CA ILE A 45 -4.44 0.04 -4.92
C ILE A 45 -5.05 1.25 -4.22
N GLU A 46 -6.16 1.79 -4.71
CA GLU A 46 -6.87 2.91 -4.06
C GLU A 46 -7.34 2.56 -2.66
N SER A 47 -7.98 1.39 -2.48
CA SER A 47 -8.44 0.94 -1.17
C SER A 47 -7.27 0.75 -0.18
N LEU A 48 -6.15 0.24 -0.68
CA LEU A 48 -4.92 0.05 0.08
C LEU A 48 -4.34 1.38 0.55
N VAL A 49 -4.19 2.35 -0.36
CA VAL A 49 -3.68 3.69 -0.07
C VAL A 49 -4.59 4.41 0.91
N ALA A 50 -5.90 4.42 0.66
CA ALA A 50 -6.88 5.05 1.53
C ALA A 50 -6.85 4.49 2.96
N ARG A 51 -6.70 3.16 3.09
CA ARG A 51 -6.58 2.51 4.40
C ARG A 51 -5.26 2.80 5.08
N THR A 52 -4.16 2.76 4.33
CA THR A 52 -2.82 3.04 4.86
C THR A 52 -2.76 4.48 5.39
N LEU A 53 -3.31 5.45 4.65
CA LEU A 53 -3.44 6.84 5.09
C LEU A 53 -4.31 6.99 6.35
N ARG A 54 -5.38 6.20 6.47
CA ARG A 54 -6.29 6.25 7.63
C ARG A 54 -5.71 5.58 8.88
N GLN A 55 -5.07 4.41 8.74
CA GLN A 55 -4.62 3.58 9.85
C GLN A 55 -3.20 3.90 10.31
N VAL A 56 -2.37 4.42 9.39
CA VAL A 56 -0.96 4.65 9.62
C VAL A 56 -0.69 6.15 9.45
N TRP A 57 -1.11 6.93 10.44
CA TRP A 57 -0.68 8.31 10.59
C TRP A 57 0.68 8.32 11.34
N PRO A 58 1.78 8.92 10.84
CA PRO A 58 1.97 9.65 9.60
C PRO A 58 2.81 8.83 8.61
N VAL A 59 2.20 8.13 7.65
CA VAL A 59 2.96 7.62 6.50
C VAL A 59 3.47 8.82 5.72
N VAL A 60 4.80 8.94 5.67
CA VAL A 60 5.51 10.17 5.27
C VAL A 60 5.57 10.32 3.76
N ALA A 61 5.47 9.22 3.00
CA ALA A 61 5.41 9.29 1.56
C ALA A 61 4.79 8.03 0.95
N VAL A 62 3.87 8.25 0.00
CA VAL A 62 3.47 7.25 -1.00
C VAL A 62 4.16 7.68 -2.30
N PHE A 63 5.28 7.04 -2.64
CA PHE A 63 5.94 7.30 -3.93
C PHE A 63 5.40 6.33 -4.97
N ALA A 64 4.70 6.88 -5.96
CA ALA A 64 4.30 6.16 -7.16
C ALA A 64 5.40 6.35 -8.19
N ILE A 65 6.19 5.32 -8.45
CA ILE A 65 7.25 5.38 -9.46
C ILE A 65 6.60 4.95 -10.78
N ASN A 66 6.28 5.93 -11.63
CA ASN A 66 6.15 5.63 -13.05
C ASN A 66 7.55 5.45 -13.60
N ARG A 67 7.89 4.23 -14.05
CA ARG A 67 8.92 4.11 -15.08
C ARG A 67 8.40 4.85 -16.30
N PHE A 68 8.80 6.12 -16.44
CA PHE A 68 8.75 6.80 -17.72
C PHE A 68 9.55 5.94 -18.71
N ASN A 69 8.82 5.21 -19.54
CA ASN A 69 9.25 4.89 -20.89
C ASN A 69 8.47 5.81 -21.83
#